data_AF-A0A376TZM3-F1
#
_entry.id   AF-A0A376TZM3-F1
#
_cell.length_a   1.000
_cell.length_b   1.000
_cell.length_c   1.000
_cell.angle_alpha   90.00
_cell.angle_beta   90.00
_cell.angle_gamma   90.00
#
_symmetry.space_group_name_H-M   'P 1'
#
loop_
_entity.id
_entity.type
_entity.pdbx_description
1 polymer ?
#
loop_
_entity_poly.entity_id
_entity_poly.type
_entity_poly.pdbx_seq_one_letter_code
_entity_poly.pdbx_strand_id
1 'polypeptide(L)'
;MSNKYCQALVELRNKPAHELKEVGDQWRTPDNIFWGINTLFGPFVLDLFTDGDNAKCAAYYTAEDNALAHDWSERLAELKGAAFGNPPYSRASQHEGQYITGMRYIMKHASAMRDKGGRYVFLIKAATGEVWWPEGADHIAFIRGVLVLNCLPGLSRKTKSRCQQVLSSLVLLLFSTRPGRDRQSATSGAMNLRHVVRHFWRRFASRRKNWSGRWWHEANTAFSAQREHVLATPQQRGICW
;
A
#
# COMPACT_ATOMS: atom_id res chain seq x y z
N MET A 1 14.03 -23.52 -12.17
CA MET A 1 12.99 -24.17 -11.34
C MET A 1 11.96 -23.12 -10.95
N SER A 2 10.68 -23.44 -10.77
CA SER A 2 9.70 -22.42 -10.36
C SER A 2 9.97 -21.96 -8.92
N ASN A 3 9.94 -20.64 -8.70
CA ASN A 3 10.23 -19.98 -7.43
C ASN A 3 9.29 -20.49 -6.33
N LYS A 4 9.83 -21.13 -5.29
CA LYS A 4 9.05 -21.69 -4.16
C LYS A 4 8.17 -20.65 -3.47
N TYR A 5 8.61 -19.40 -3.41
CA TYR A 5 7.81 -18.32 -2.85
C TYR A 5 6.57 -18.03 -3.71
N CYS A 6 6.75 -17.88 -5.01
CA CYS A 6 5.64 -17.70 -5.96
C CYS A 6 4.68 -18.89 -5.93
N GLN A 7 5.19 -20.13 -5.88
CA GLN A 7 4.35 -21.32 -5.73
C GLN A 7 3.48 -21.25 -4.48
N ALA A 8 4.06 -20.91 -3.32
CA ALA A 8 3.32 -20.76 -2.08
C ALA A 8 2.24 -19.66 -2.15
N LEU A 9 2.51 -18.55 -2.85
CA LEU A 9 1.53 -17.50 -3.08
C LEU A 9 0.37 -17.97 -3.96
N VAL A 10 0.65 -18.72 -5.03
CA VAL A 10 -0.39 -19.28 -5.92
C VAL A 10 -1.23 -20.33 -5.19
N GLU A 11 -0.59 -21.25 -4.46
CA GLU A 11 -1.28 -22.24 -3.64
C GLU A 11 -2.18 -21.57 -2.60
N LEU A 12 -1.68 -20.53 -1.93
CA LEU A 12 -2.46 -19.77 -0.96
C LEU A 12 -3.66 -19.10 -1.64
N ARG A 13 -3.47 -18.41 -2.78
CA ARG A 13 -4.54 -17.75 -3.53
C ARG A 13 -5.64 -18.73 -3.95
N ASN A 14 -5.27 -19.97 -4.28
CA ASN A 14 -6.21 -21.01 -4.70
C ASN A 14 -6.98 -21.66 -3.54
N LYS A 15 -6.65 -21.36 -2.27
CA LYS A 15 -7.43 -21.87 -1.13
C LYS A 15 -8.85 -21.25 -1.12
N PRO A 16 -9.89 -22.03 -0.78
CA PRO A 16 -11.26 -21.53 -0.72
C PRO A 16 -11.51 -20.55 0.44
N ALA A 17 -10.65 -20.58 1.47
CA ALA A 17 -10.69 -19.68 2.61
C ALA A 17 -9.29 -19.50 3.20
N HIS A 18 -9.07 -18.37 3.88
CA HIS A 18 -7.79 -17.97 4.42
C HIS A 18 -7.92 -17.47 5.86
N GLU A 19 -6.87 -17.67 6.64
CA GLU A 19 -6.67 -16.97 7.91
C GLU A 19 -5.93 -15.63 7.68
N LEU A 20 -6.16 -14.65 8.56
CA LEU A 20 -5.49 -13.35 8.47
C LEU A 20 -3.97 -13.45 8.45
N LYS A 21 -3.42 -14.38 9.23
CA LYS A 21 -1.98 -14.56 9.38
C LYS A 21 -1.33 -15.12 8.10
N GLU A 22 -2.11 -15.72 7.20
CA GLU A 22 -1.61 -16.29 5.96
C GLU A 22 -1.51 -15.25 4.83
N VAL A 23 -2.39 -14.24 4.83
CA VAL A 23 -2.55 -13.30 3.70
C VAL A 23 -1.82 -11.97 3.87
N GLY A 24 -0.91 -11.86 4.85
CA GLY A 24 -0.21 -10.62 5.16
C GLY A 24 0.58 -10.04 3.99
N ASP A 25 1.15 -10.91 3.14
CA ASP A 25 1.89 -10.50 1.95
C ASP A 25 1.01 -10.02 0.79
N GLN A 26 -0.29 -10.34 0.81
CA GLN A 26 -1.25 -9.95 -0.24
C GLN A 26 -2.08 -8.73 0.13
N TRP A 27 -1.71 -8.02 1.21
CA TRP A 27 -2.44 -6.84 1.63
C TRP A 27 -2.33 -5.70 0.61
N ARG A 28 -3.46 -5.28 0.05
CA ARG A 28 -3.50 -4.19 -0.92
C ARG A 28 -3.68 -2.84 -0.24
N THR A 29 -2.85 -1.87 -0.61
CA THR A 29 -3.03 -0.46 -0.20
C THR A 29 -4.35 0.08 -0.81
N PRO A 30 -5.27 0.64 -0.02
CA PRO A 30 -6.50 1.24 -0.55
C PRO A 30 -6.21 2.44 -1.46
N ASP A 31 -7.01 2.63 -2.51
CA ASP A 31 -6.74 3.64 -3.54
C ASP A 31 -6.70 5.06 -2.99
N ASN A 32 -7.62 5.42 -2.09
CA ASN A 32 -7.65 6.74 -1.47
C ASN A 32 -6.37 7.04 -0.67
N ILE A 33 -5.77 6.02 -0.07
CA ILE A 33 -4.52 6.13 0.69
C ILE A 33 -3.37 6.34 -0.29
N PHE A 34 -3.26 5.46 -1.30
CA PHE A 34 -2.24 5.56 -2.34
C PHE A 34 -2.25 6.93 -3.02
N TRP A 35 -3.40 7.38 -3.52
CA TRP A 35 -3.53 8.69 -4.18
C TRP A 35 -3.21 9.85 -3.25
N GLY A 36 -3.57 9.72 -1.98
CA GLY A 36 -3.23 10.68 -0.95
C GLY A 36 -1.72 10.84 -0.75
N ILE A 37 -1.02 9.72 -0.60
CA ILE A 37 0.44 9.67 -0.48
C ILE A 37 1.10 10.20 -1.76
N ASN A 38 0.62 9.76 -2.92
CA ASN A 38 1.13 10.15 -4.24
C ASN A 38 1.03 11.67 -4.47
N THR A 39 -0.04 12.30 -3.95
CA THR A 39 -0.21 13.76 -4.03
C THR A 39 0.89 14.52 -3.27
N LEU A 40 1.41 13.96 -2.17
CA LEU A 40 2.39 14.60 -1.30
C LEU A 40 3.83 14.28 -1.70
N PHE A 41 4.09 13.03 -2.08
CA PHE A 41 5.45 12.52 -2.23
C PHE A 41 5.77 11.96 -3.63
N GLY A 42 4.77 11.89 -4.50
CA GLY A 42 4.90 11.43 -5.87
C GLY A 42 5.58 12.44 -6.81
N PRO A 43 5.34 12.35 -8.13
CA PRO A 43 4.53 11.32 -8.78
C PRO A 43 5.17 9.92 -8.65
N PHE A 44 4.37 8.95 -8.23
CA PHE A 44 4.76 7.54 -8.25
C PHE A 44 4.59 6.98 -9.66
N VAL A 45 5.65 6.37 -10.16
CA VAL A 45 5.75 5.83 -11.53
C VAL A 45 6.10 4.34 -11.52
N LEU A 46 6.51 3.80 -10.38
CA LEU A 46 6.90 2.41 -10.20
C LEU A 46 6.30 1.84 -8.90
N ASP A 47 5.64 0.70 -8.99
CA ASP A 47 5.15 -0.07 -7.82
C ASP A 47 6.05 -1.28 -7.57
N LEU A 48 6.72 -1.31 -6.42
CA LEU A 48 7.78 -2.28 -6.17
C LEU A 48 7.27 -3.67 -5.77
N PHE A 49 6.07 -3.76 -5.20
CA PHE A 49 5.57 -5.02 -4.62
C PHE A 49 4.08 -5.19 -4.94
N THR A 50 3.80 -5.91 -6.02
CA THR A 50 2.44 -6.24 -6.47
C THR A 50 2.34 -7.70 -6.91
N ASP A 51 1.12 -8.22 -6.98
CA ASP A 51 0.79 -9.48 -7.67
C ASP A 51 0.38 -9.25 -9.15
N GLY A 52 0.51 -8.02 -9.64
CA GLY A 52 0.05 -7.58 -10.96
C GLY A 52 -1.39 -7.08 -10.94
N ASP A 53 -2.31 -7.82 -10.30
CA ASP A 53 -3.73 -7.45 -10.20
C ASP A 53 -3.96 -6.26 -9.27
N ASN A 54 -3.11 -6.11 -8.24
CA ASN A 54 -3.26 -5.11 -7.20
C ASN A 54 -2.45 -3.82 -7.43
N ALA A 55 -1.70 -3.75 -8.54
CA ALA A 55 -0.73 -2.71 -8.87
C ALA A 55 -1.31 -1.28 -8.81
N LYS A 56 -0.45 -0.32 -8.43
CA LYS A 56 -0.80 1.10 -8.30
C LYS A 56 -0.14 2.01 -9.32
N CYS A 57 0.85 1.49 -10.05
CA CYS A 57 1.55 2.18 -11.12
C CYS A 57 1.51 1.35 -12.40
N ALA A 58 1.68 1.99 -13.56
CA ALA A 58 1.73 1.30 -14.84
C ALA A 58 2.99 0.42 -14.99
N ALA A 59 4.13 0.86 -14.44
CA ALA A 59 5.31 0.02 -14.27
C ALA A 59 5.32 -0.56 -12.86
N TYR A 60 5.63 -1.85 -12.75
CA TYR A 60 5.65 -2.55 -11.48
C TYR A 60 6.54 -3.81 -11.53
N TYR A 61 6.84 -4.37 -10.36
CA TYR A 61 7.48 -5.68 -10.21
C TYR A 61 6.56 -6.66 -9.47
N THR A 62 6.45 -7.86 -10.00
CA THR A 62 5.81 -9.01 -9.35
C THR A 62 6.79 -9.81 -8.49
N ALA A 63 6.28 -10.79 -7.74
CA ALA A 63 7.13 -11.73 -7.02
C ALA A 63 8.01 -12.57 -7.99
N GLU A 64 7.49 -12.84 -9.19
CA GLU A 64 8.18 -13.52 -10.28
C GLU A 64 9.30 -12.65 -10.86
N ASP A 65 9.05 -11.35 -11.08
CA ASP A 65 10.06 -10.41 -11.55
C ASP A 65 11.19 -10.22 -10.53
N ASN A 66 10.89 -10.44 -9.24
CA ASN A 66 11.74 -10.20 -8.08
C ASN A 66 12.33 -8.79 -8.06
N ALA A 67 11.62 -7.84 -7.47
CA ALA A 67 12.07 -6.46 -7.35
C ALA A 67 13.52 -6.32 -6.83
N LEU A 68 13.97 -7.14 -5.89
CA LEU A 68 15.32 -7.05 -5.31
C LEU A 68 16.44 -7.48 -6.27
N ALA A 69 16.11 -8.10 -7.39
CA ALA A 69 17.07 -8.42 -8.45
C ALA A 69 17.32 -7.26 -9.43
N HIS A 70 16.56 -6.16 -9.33
CA HIS A 70 16.65 -5.02 -10.26
C HIS A 70 17.30 -3.80 -9.63
N ASP A 71 17.93 -2.99 -10.48
CA ASP A 71 18.32 -1.63 -10.13
C ASP A 71 17.11 -0.69 -10.25
N TRP A 72 16.52 -0.33 -9.11
CA TRP A 72 15.37 0.56 -9.10
C TRP A 72 15.72 1.99 -9.51
N SER A 73 16.96 2.41 -9.27
CA SER A 73 17.40 3.77 -9.55
C SER A 73 17.51 4.02 -11.05
N GLU A 74 18.05 3.05 -11.80
CA GLU A 74 18.09 3.09 -13.27
C GLU A 74 16.68 3.10 -13.84
N ARG A 75 15.80 2.22 -13.34
CA ARG A 75 14.40 2.18 -13.78
C ARG A 75 13.67 3.51 -13.52
N LEU A 76 13.93 4.16 -12.38
CA LEU A 76 13.36 5.47 -12.07
C LEU A 76 13.95 6.60 -12.91
N ALA A 77 15.22 6.50 -13.35
CA ALA A 77 15.83 7.46 -14.26
C ALA A 77 15.11 7.47 -15.62
N GLU A 78 14.68 6.30 -16.11
CA GLU A 78 13.86 6.16 -17.31
C GLU A 78 12.43 6.72 -17.11
N LEU A 79 11.79 6.31 -16.02
CA LEU A 79 10.38 6.60 -15.75
C LEU A 79 10.11 8.02 -15.22
N LYS A 80 11.16 8.73 -14.76
CA LYS A 80 11.11 10.12 -14.26
C LYS A 80 10.11 10.35 -13.12
N GLY A 81 10.27 9.61 -12.01
CA GLY A 81 9.40 9.76 -10.84
C GLY A 81 9.97 9.15 -9.56
N ALA A 82 9.08 8.71 -8.68
CA ALA A 82 9.40 7.94 -7.47
C ALA A 82 8.78 6.54 -7.53
N ALA A 83 9.32 5.63 -6.74
CA ALA A 83 8.76 4.31 -6.52
C ALA A 83 7.94 4.27 -5.21
N PHE A 84 6.84 3.53 -5.24
CA PHE A 84 6.02 3.22 -4.07
C PHE A 84 6.24 1.77 -3.66
N GLY A 85 6.25 1.49 -2.36
CA GLY A 85 6.35 0.14 -1.83
C GLY A 85 5.39 -0.12 -0.67
N ASN A 86 4.63 -1.20 -0.77
CA ASN A 86 3.93 -1.83 0.35
C ASN A 86 4.46 -3.28 0.48
N PRO A 87 5.61 -3.47 1.15
CA PRO A 87 6.38 -4.70 1.04
C PRO A 87 5.71 -5.91 1.72
N PRO A 88 6.04 -7.14 1.29
CA PRO A 88 5.68 -8.36 2.00
C PRO A 88 6.39 -8.43 3.37
N TYR A 89 5.68 -8.93 4.38
CA TYR A 89 6.19 -9.08 5.76
C TYR A 89 6.62 -10.52 6.08
N SER A 90 6.51 -11.44 5.13
CA SER A 90 7.04 -12.79 5.26
C SER A 90 8.51 -12.80 5.66
N ARG A 91 8.90 -13.92 6.29
CA ARG A 91 10.30 -14.22 6.56
C ARG A 91 11.07 -14.25 5.25
N ALA A 92 12.34 -13.89 5.31
CA ALA A 92 13.19 -13.84 4.14
C ALA A 92 13.15 -15.16 3.37
N SER A 93 12.89 -15.04 2.07
CA SER A 93 12.92 -16.14 1.11
C SER A 93 13.91 -15.81 0.01
N GLN A 94 14.56 -16.84 -0.51
CA GLN A 94 15.51 -16.74 -1.60
C GLN A 94 15.13 -17.67 -2.75
N HIS A 95 15.47 -17.25 -3.95
CA HIS A 95 15.49 -18.09 -5.14
C HIS A 95 16.80 -17.84 -5.89
N GLU A 96 17.52 -18.92 -6.19
CA GLU A 96 18.79 -18.87 -6.93
C GLU A 96 19.81 -17.90 -6.31
N GLY A 97 19.89 -17.87 -4.98
CA GLY A 97 20.80 -17.01 -4.22
C GLY A 97 20.36 -15.55 -4.08
N GLN A 98 19.26 -15.15 -4.72
CA GLN A 98 18.69 -13.81 -4.62
C GLN A 98 17.54 -13.77 -3.63
N TYR A 99 17.51 -12.77 -2.75
CA TYR A 99 16.36 -12.54 -1.89
C TYR A 99 15.17 -12.04 -2.70
N ILE A 100 13.96 -12.43 -2.28
CA ILE A 100 12.69 -11.97 -2.87
C ILE A 100 11.89 -11.18 -1.83
N THR A 101 11.88 -11.67 -0.59
CA THR A 101 11.14 -11.10 0.54
C THR A 101 12.05 -10.93 1.75
N GLY A 102 11.52 -10.28 2.79
CA GLY A 102 12.18 -10.10 4.06
C GLY A 102 12.56 -8.64 4.24
N MET A 103 11.86 -7.98 5.16
CA MET A 103 11.98 -6.54 5.40
C MET A 103 13.44 -6.05 5.53
N ARG A 104 14.31 -6.84 6.17
CA ARG A 104 15.75 -6.53 6.28
C ARG A 104 16.40 -6.31 4.91
N TYR A 105 16.17 -7.24 3.98
CA TYR A 105 16.79 -7.21 2.66
C TYR A 105 16.13 -6.16 1.77
N ILE A 106 14.81 -6.00 1.89
CA ILE A 106 14.05 -4.95 1.20
C ILE A 106 14.55 -3.56 1.59
N MET A 107 14.65 -3.27 2.90
CA MET A 107 15.14 -1.97 3.38
C MET A 107 16.61 -1.76 3.07
N LYS A 108 17.46 -2.81 3.13
CA LYS A 108 18.86 -2.73 2.69
C LYS A 108 18.97 -2.36 1.21
N HIS A 109 18.16 -2.98 0.36
CA HIS A 109 18.13 -2.67 -1.07
C HIS A 109 17.61 -1.25 -1.33
N ALA A 110 16.56 -0.83 -0.63
CA ALA A 110 16.04 0.53 -0.70
C ALA A 110 17.11 1.58 -0.39
N SER A 111 17.90 1.39 0.67
CA SER A 111 19.02 2.28 0.99
C SER A 111 20.08 2.29 -0.11
N ALA A 112 20.48 1.13 -0.63
CA ALA A 112 21.45 1.06 -1.72
C ALA A 112 20.94 1.76 -3.00
N MET A 113 19.66 1.58 -3.34
CA MET A 113 19.04 2.21 -4.51
C MET A 113 18.78 3.70 -4.30
N ARG A 114 18.62 4.15 -3.04
CA ARG A 114 18.60 5.57 -2.67
C ARG A 114 19.97 6.18 -2.92
N ASP A 115 21.06 5.55 -2.47
CA ASP A 115 22.41 6.11 -2.63
C ASP A 115 22.81 6.29 -4.10
N LYS A 116 22.17 5.54 -5.00
CA LYS A 116 22.28 5.70 -6.46
C LYS A 116 21.43 6.83 -7.08
N GLY A 117 20.64 7.57 -6.29
CA GLY A 117 19.84 8.70 -6.78
C GLY A 117 18.32 8.49 -6.77
N GLY A 118 17.83 7.28 -6.51
CA GLY A 118 16.40 6.99 -6.59
C GLY A 118 15.58 7.56 -5.43
N ARG A 119 14.28 7.72 -5.66
CA ARG A 119 13.31 8.19 -4.66
C ARG A 119 12.28 7.11 -4.35
N TYR A 120 12.12 6.78 -3.07
CA TYR A 120 11.28 5.68 -2.63
C TYR A 120 10.38 6.11 -1.48
N VAL A 121 9.12 5.68 -1.52
CA VAL A 121 8.16 5.88 -0.44
C VAL A 121 7.57 4.55 -0.04
N PHE A 122 7.81 4.14 1.19
CA PHE A 122 7.32 2.88 1.74
C PHE A 122 6.19 3.12 2.72
N LEU A 123 5.07 2.42 2.55
CA LEU A 123 4.01 2.31 3.54
C LEU A 123 4.26 1.07 4.39
N ILE A 124 4.65 1.26 5.66
CA ILE A 124 5.01 0.14 6.53
C ILE A 124 4.49 0.30 7.96
N LYS A 125 4.54 -0.77 8.75
CA LYS A 125 4.26 -0.72 10.19
C LYS A 125 5.28 0.18 10.89
N ALA A 126 4.81 1.01 11.81
CA ALA A 126 5.66 1.73 12.76
C ALA A 126 6.26 0.73 13.77
N ALA A 127 7.42 0.17 13.44
CA ALA A 127 8.08 -0.88 14.21
C ALA A 127 9.53 -0.48 14.51
N THR A 128 9.70 0.59 15.30
CA THR A 128 11.00 1.22 15.58
C THR A 128 12.00 0.33 16.32
N GLY A 129 11.54 -0.77 16.94
CA GLY A 129 12.41 -1.75 17.60
C GLY A 129 12.86 -2.90 16.70
N GLU A 130 12.36 -2.97 15.46
CA GLU A 130 12.71 -4.04 14.54
C GLU A 130 14.06 -3.79 13.87
N VAL A 131 14.86 -4.84 13.67
CA VAL A 131 16.22 -4.70 13.10
C VAL A 131 16.20 -4.23 11.63
N TRP A 132 15.05 -4.33 10.96
CA TRP A 132 14.88 -3.84 9.60
C TRP A 132 14.42 -2.38 9.56
N TRP A 133 14.11 -1.76 10.71
CA TRP A 133 13.72 -0.36 10.78
C TRP A 133 14.86 0.52 10.20
N PRO A 134 14.58 1.35 9.18
CA PRO A 134 15.63 2.09 8.53
C PRO A 134 15.86 3.44 9.24
N GLU A 135 16.82 3.44 10.15
CA GLU A 135 17.29 4.65 10.85
C GLU A 135 17.76 5.76 9.88
N GLY A 136 18.17 5.39 8.67
CA GLY A 136 18.63 6.32 7.63
C GLY A 136 17.56 6.86 6.70
N ALA A 137 16.26 6.73 7.02
CA ALA A 137 15.20 7.33 6.22
C ALA A 137 15.25 8.88 6.31
N ASP A 138 15.12 9.56 5.18
CA ASP A 138 15.22 11.03 5.11
C ASP A 138 14.00 11.72 5.74
N HIS A 139 12.83 11.08 5.66
CA HIS A 139 11.61 11.59 6.29
C HIS A 139 10.70 10.44 6.73
N ILE A 140 10.08 10.61 7.89
CA ILE A 140 9.19 9.63 8.53
C ILE A 140 7.89 10.34 8.89
N ALA A 141 6.75 9.85 8.37
CA ALA A 141 5.46 10.45 8.63
C ALA A 141 4.41 9.43 9.07
N PHE A 142 3.69 9.72 10.15
CA PHE A 142 2.69 8.80 10.71
C PHE A 142 1.32 9.02 10.09
N ILE A 143 0.63 7.92 9.78
CA ILE A 143 -0.77 7.98 9.34
C ILE A 143 -1.66 7.71 10.55
N ARG A 144 -2.50 8.69 10.91
CA ARG A 144 -3.45 8.53 12.02
C ARG A 144 -4.69 7.74 11.57
N GLY A 145 -5.00 6.64 12.28
CA GLY A 145 -6.23 5.87 12.14
C GLY A 145 -5.99 4.39 11.87
N VAL A 146 -7.07 3.60 11.84
CA VAL A 146 -7.02 2.21 11.41
C VAL A 146 -7.13 2.16 9.90
N LEU A 147 -6.14 1.55 9.27
CA LEU A 147 -6.10 1.36 7.84
C LEU A 147 -6.63 -0.04 7.53
N VAL A 148 -7.76 -0.09 6.84
CA VAL A 148 -8.32 -1.36 6.34
C VAL A 148 -7.62 -1.67 5.02
N LEU A 149 -6.62 -2.55 5.07
CA LEU A 149 -6.01 -3.07 3.85
C LEU A 149 -6.98 -4.07 3.23
N ASN A 150 -7.19 -3.96 1.92
CA ASN A 150 -8.09 -4.87 1.22
C ASN A 150 -7.34 -6.20 1.03
N CYS A 151 -7.89 -7.25 1.63
CA CYS A 151 -7.45 -8.62 1.45
C CYS A 151 -8.10 -9.21 0.15
N LEU A 152 -7.58 -10.33 -0.37
CA LEU A 152 -8.10 -11.05 -1.55
C LEU A 152 -9.60 -11.43 -1.43
N PRO A 153 -10.34 -11.63 -2.56
CA PRO A 153 -11.66 -12.24 -2.55
C PRO A 153 -11.60 -13.65 -1.92
N GLY A 154 -12.64 -14.09 -1.19
CA GLY A 154 -12.70 -15.44 -0.58
C GLY A 154 -12.49 -15.53 0.94
N LEU A 155 -12.23 -14.43 1.64
CA LEU A 155 -12.18 -14.45 3.10
C LEU A 155 -13.52 -14.80 3.76
N SER A 156 -13.50 -15.76 4.68
CA SER A 156 -14.64 -16.11 5.53
C SER A 156 -15.20 -14.87 6.26
N ARG A 157 -16.52 -14.80 6.46
CA ARG A 157 -17.20 -13.66 7.14
C ARG A 157 -16.61 -13.36 8.52
N LYS A 158 -16.19 -14.39 9.28
CA LYS A 158 -15.51 -14.22 10.58
C LYS A 158 -14.10 -13.63 10.45
N THR A 159 -13.44 -13.85 9.32
CA THR A 159 -12.10 -13.32 9.03
C THR A 159 -12.18 -11.90 8.47
N LYS A 160 -13.24 -11.55 7.72
CA LYS A 160 -13.48 -10.18 7.20
C LYS A 160 -13.58 -9.12 8.31
N SER A 161 -14.35 -9.36 9.37
CA SER A 161 -14.46 -8.41 10.51
C SER A 161 -13.15 -8.22 11.27
N ARG A 162 -12.24 -9.21 11.17
CA ARG A 162 -10.92 -9.22 11.81
C ARG A 162 -9.84 -8.59 10.90
N CYS A 163 -9.90 -8.73 9.56
CA CYS A 163 -9.01 -8.04 8.57
C CYS A 163 -9.16 -6.51 8.72
N GLN A 164 -10.36 -6.05 9.14
CA GLN A 164 -10.67 -4.65 9.43
C GLN A 164 -9.90 -4.03 10.62
N GLN A 165 -9.22 -4.85 11.43
CA GLN A 165 -8.74 -4.42 12.75
C GLN A 165 -7.23 -4.44 12.96
N VAL A 166 -6.41 -4.75 11.95
CA VAL A 166 -4.97 -4.94 12.19
C VAL A 166 -4.15 -4.05 11.28
N LEU A 167 -3.84 -2.85 11.79
CA LEU A 167 -2.59 -2.10 11.65
C LEU A 167 -2.80 -0.77 12.38
N SER A 168 -2.67 -0.79 13.71
CA SER A 168 -2.93 0.36 14.58
C SER A 168 -1.91 1.50 14.43
N SER A 169 -0.78 1.25 13.75
CA SER A 169 0.28 2.25 13.52
C SER A 169 1.01 1.97 12.19
N LEU A 170 0.62 2.67 11.13
CA LEU A 170 1.37 2.73 9.88
C LEU A 170 2.14 4.04 9.76
N VAL A 171 3.28 3.96 9.08
CA VAL A 171 4.20 5.05 8.83
C VAL A 171 4.62 5.05 7.36
N LEU A 172 4.89 6.23 6.86
CA LEU A 172 5.50 6.46 5.56
C LEU A 172 6.99 6.71 5.78
N LEU A 173 7.82 5.93 5.11
CA LEU A 173 9.26 6.14 5.08
C LEU A 173 9.67 6.63 3.72
N LEU A 174 10.36 7.77 3.70
CA LEU A 174 10.83 8.39 2.49
C LEU A 174 12.34 8.30 2.43
N PHE A 175 12.82 7.80 1.29
CA PHE A 175 14.22 7.81 0.91
C PHE A 175 14.37 8.67 -0.34
N SER A 176 15.24 9.68 -0.27
CA SER A 176 15.52 10.63 -1.35
C SER A 176 16.94 11.16 -1.22
N THR A 177 17.62 11.31 -2.35
CA THR A 177 18.96 11.92 -2.39
C THR A 177 18.96 13.44 -2.32
N ARG A 178 17.80 14.09 -2.46
CA ARG A 178 17.75 15.55 -2.30
C ARG A 178 18.14 15.91 -0.87
N PRO A 179 19.28 16.58 -0.64
CA PRO A 179 19.48 17.30 0.60
C PRO A 179 18.34 18.32 0.64
N GLY A 180 17.62 18.40 1.75
CA GLY A 180 16.67 19.48 1.96
C GLY A 180 17.36 20.80 1.63
N ARG A 181 16.80 21.54 0.67
CA ARG A 181 16.74 22.98 0.81
C ARG A 181 16.03 23.15 2.15
N ASP A 182 16.84 23.55 3.14
CA ASP A 182 16.58 23.56 4.57
C ASP A 182 16.79 22.21 5.31
N ARG A 183 17.90 22.13 6.05
CA ARG A 183 17.99 21.44 7.34
C ARG A 183 17.07 22.12 8.37
N GLN A 184 15.79 22.29 8.05
CA GLN A 184 14.77 22.55 9.05
C GLN A 184 14.09 21.22 9.32
N SER A 185 14.57 20.59 10.39
CA SER A 185 13.98 19.50 11.16
C SER A 185 13.26 18.40 10.39
N ALA A 186 13.62 17.16 10.69
CA ALA A 186 12.68 16.04 10.56
C ALA A 186 11.36 16.44 11.23
N THR A 187 10.41 16.93 10.43
CA THR A 187 9.10 17.35 10.91
C THR A 187 8.32 16.06 11.09
N SER A 188 8.44 15.49 12.29
CA SER A 188 7.57 14.46 12.84
C SER A 188 6.15 15.04 12.91
N GLY A 189 5.42 14.92 11.81
CA GLY A 189 4.03 15.36 11.69
C GLY A 189 3.09 14.17 11.56
N ALA A 190 2.06 14.12 12.40
CA ALA A 190 0.96 13.18 12.20
C ALA A 190 0.08 13.67 11.03
N MET A 191 0.03 12.90 9.93
CA MET A 191 -0.87 13.18 8.82
C MET A 191 -2.27 12.63 9.12
N ASN A 192 -3.27 13.52 9.04
CA ASN A 192 -4.67 13.14 9.10
C ASN A 192 -5.19 12.83 7.69
N LEU A 193 -5.77 11.65 7.52
CA LEU A 193 -6.31 11.19 6.24
C LEU A 193 -7.33 12.17 5.62
N ARG A 194 -8.10 12.90 6.45
CA ARG A 194 -9.03 13.95 5.98
C ARG A 194 -8.31 15.13 5.34
N HIS A 195 -7.13 15.51 5.84
CA HIS A 195 -6.33 16.60 5.26
C HIS A 195 -5.70 16.20 3.92
N VAL A 196 -5.25 14.96 3.81
CA VAL A 196 -4.71 14.38 2.58
C VAL A 196 -5.78 14.38 1.47
N VAL A 197 -7.01 13.94 1.78
CA VAL A 197 -8.15 13.95 0.84
C VAL A 197 -8.57 15.38 0.46
N ARG A 198 -8.52 16.36 1.38
CA ARG A 198 -8.77 17.77 1.03
C ARG A 198 -7.72 18.33 0.06
N HIS A 199 -6.44 18.03 0.27
CA HIS A 199 -5.37 18.46 -0.64
C HIS A 199 -5.53 17.85 -2.04
N PHE A 200 -5.91 16.57 -2.12
CA PHE A 200 -6.24 15.89 -3.37
C PHE A 200 -7.32 16.65 -4.18
N TRP A 201 -8.46 16.97 -3.56
CA TRP A 201 -9.56 17.67 -4.26
C TRP A 201 -9.26 19.13 -4.61
N ARG A 202 -8.37 19.80 -3.88
CA ARG A 202 -7.90 21.15 -4.25
C ARG A 202 -7.01 21.13 -5.50
N ARG A 203 -6.15 20.12 -5.63
CA ARG A 203 -5.23 19.98 -6.77
C ARG A 203 -5.87 19.37 -8.02
N PHE A 204 -6.96 18.62 -7.86
CA PHE A 204 -7.70 17.93 -8.93
C PHE A 204 -9.16 18.39 -9.08
N ALA A 205 -9.46 19.66 -8.76
CA ALA A 205 -10.81 20.22 -8.86
C ALA A 205 -11.44 20.08 -10.27
N SER A 206 -10.63 19.97 -11.34
CA SER A 206 -11.09 19.74 -12.71
C SER A 206 -11.56 18.30 -13.00
N ARG A 207 -11.19 17.30 -12.17
CA ARG A 207 -11.59 15.89 -12.35
C ARG A 207 -12.78 15.46 -11.48
N ARG A 208 -13.35 16.39 -10.70
CA ARG A 208 -14.51 16.15 -9.82
C ARG A 208 -15.76 15.66 -10.55
N LYS A 209 -15.93 16.04 -11.82
CA LYS A 209 -17.13 15.77 -12.62
C LYS A 209 -17.26 14.29 -13.06
N ASN A 210 -16.21 13.49 -12.96
CA ASN A 210 -16.19 12.09 -13.44
C ASN A 210 -16.17 11.05 -12.31
N TRP A 211 -16.41 11.44 -11.06
CA TRP A 211 -16.34 10.53 -9.91
C TRP A 211 -17.73 10.36 -9.25
N SER A 212 -18.32 9.17 -9.35
CA SER A 212 -19.67 8.83 -8.85
C SER A 212 -19.69 8.11 -7.49
N GLY A 213 -18.57 8.11 -6.75
CA GLY A 213 -18.44 7.40 -5.47
C GLY A 213 -19.18 8.08 -4.32
N ARG A 214 -20.36 7.57 -3.96
CA ARG A 214 -21.10 7.95 -2.74
C ARG A 214 -20.40 7.32 -1.52
N TRP A 215 -20.06 8.13 -0.52
CA TRP A 215 -19.55 7.63 0.76
C TRP A 215 -20.71 7.16 1.65
N TRP A 216 -20.64 5.92 2.16
CA TRP A 216 -21.46 5.48 3.28
C TRP A 216 -20.81 5.97 4.59
N HIS A 217 -21.54 6.81 5.32
CA HIS A 217 -21.22 7.21 6.69
C HIS A 217 -22.25 6.52 7.60
N GLU A 218 -21.82 5.53 8.38
CA GLU A 218 -22.56 5.14 9.59
C GLU A 218 -21.85 5.73 10.80
N ALA A 219 -22.50 6.73 11.40
CA ALA A 219 -22.37 7.04 12.81
C ALA A 219 -23.80 7.00 13.39
N ASN A 220 -24.08 6.03 14.26
CA ASN A 220 -25.26 6.03 15.15
C ASN A 220 -25.25 7.34 15.97
N THR A 221 -26.37 8.06 16.20
CA THR A 221 -27.55 7.61 16.96
C THR A 221 -28.83 8.42 16.62
N ALA A 222 -29.95 7.69 16.51
CA ALA A 222 -31.35 8.02 16.86
C ALA A 222 -31.89 9.47 16.70
N PHE A 223 -32.76 9.70 15.71
CA PHE A 223 -34.21 9.97 15.91
C PHE A 223 -34.96 10.06 14.56
N SER A 224 -36.01 9.23 14.44
CA SER A 224 -37.33 9.50 13.82
C SER A 224 -37.48 9.97 12.36
N ALA A 225 -37.96 9.02 11.55
CA ALA A 225 -39.14 9.08 10.67
C ALA A 225 -39.27 10.20 9.61
N GLN A 226 -39.11 9.80 8.34
CA GLN A 226 -40.23 9.80 7.38
C GLN A 226 -39.90 8.83 6.22
N ARG A 227 -40.83 7.91 5.98
CA ARG A 227 -40.86 6.99 4.83
C ARG A 227 -41.05 7.79 3.55
N GLU A 228 -40.50 7.31 2.43
CA GLU A 228 -41.30 6.94 1.25
C GLU A 228 -40.48 6.20 0.17
N HIS A 229 -40.92 4.95 -0.07
CA HIS A 229 -41.06 4.25 -1.35
C HIS A 229 -40.19 4.64 -2.57
N VAL A 230 -39.24 3.77 -2.91
CA VAL A 230 -39.12 3.25 -4.30
C VAL A 230 -38.82 1.76 -4.23
N LEU A 231 -39.78 0.96 -4.67
CA LEU A 231 -39.64 -0.47 -4.94
C LEU A 231 -38.69 -0.64 -6.14
N ALA A 232 -37.58 -1.36 -5.95
CA ALA A 232 -36.79 -1.92 -7.04
C ALA A 232 -36.89 -3.45 -7.00
N THR A 233 -37.25 -4.00 -8.14
CA THR A 233 -37.66 -5.38 -8.43
C THR A 233 -36.56 -6.43 -8.19
N PRO A 234 -36.93 -7.69 -7.89
CA PRO A 234 -35.98 -8.76 -7.64
C PRO A 234 -35.45 -9.34 -8.96
N GLN A 235 -34.40 -8.75 -9.54
CA GLN A 235 -33.74 -9.34 -10.71
C GLN A 235 -32.24 -9.03 -10.88
N GLN A 236 -31.52 -8.72 -9.80
CA GLN A 236 -30.06 -8.68 -9.82
C GLN A 236 -29.47 -9.56 -8.72
N ARG A 237 -29.78 -10.86 -8.79
CA ARG A 237 -28.88 -11.90 -8.26
C ARG A 237 -27.90 -12.25 -9.37
N GLY A 238 -26.84 -11.45 -9.48
CA GLY A 238 -25.69 -11.71 -10.34
C GLY A 238 -24.45 -11.76 -9.47
N ILE A 239 -23.97 -12.97 -9.25
CA ILE A 239 -22.73 -13.32 -8.55
C ILE A 239 -21.55 -12.63 -9.24
N CYS A 240 -20.72 -11.92 -8.50
CA CYS A 240 -19.31 -11.71 -8.83
C CYS A 240 -18.52 -11.87 -7.54
N TRP A 241 -17.65 -12.88 -7.53
CA TRP A 241 -16.84 -13.32 -6.40
C TRP A 241 -15.82 -12.28 -5.97
#